data_AF-A0A9W7ESC0-F1
#
_entry.id   AF-A0A9W7ESC0-F1
#
_cell.length_a   1.000
_cell.length_b   1.000
_cell.length_c   1.000
_cell.angle_alpha   90.00
_cell.angle_beta   90.00
_cell.angle_gamma   90.00
#
_symmetry.space_group_name_H-M   'P 1'
#
loop_
_entity.id
_entity.type
_entity.pdbx_description
1 polymer ?
#
loop_
_entity_poly.entity_id
_entity_poly.type
_entity_poly.pdbx_seq_one_letter_code
_entity_poly.pdbx_strand_id
1 'polypeptide(L)'
;MFNGILGIDSIPEWSGYIIIFLITFILFYYVNLPPPSSPPPPPSPPPPPLRIFTLTQLKNYTGQLNPKLNEPYPIYISVLRTVYDVTSAPEHYGPDGGYAMFSGNEIGVALAKMSFDEGIFNTFDFEGLNFGEKESLNEWIIKFRDYKSYPVVGYLKDLSEVDRDRVLTSEDLKKFNGENDNGDGVKSIYVGCGTYIYDCSFGGVEFYGPGGPYNNFAGKDATWALARMKIDDTSVKDLDEKELKVLADWRKTFEVKKGYPIVGRTGNGIDVDLPPDKK
;
A
#
# COMPACT_ATOMS: atom_id res chain seq x y z
N MET A 1 30.36 -46.92 -82.03
CA MET A 1 31.41 -45.91 -81.83
C MET A 1 30.74 -44.59 -81.55
N PHE A 2 31.11 -44.00 -80.40
CA PHE A 2 31.12 -42.60 -80.00
C PHE A 2 30.17 -41.54 -80.62
N ASN A 3 29.53 -40.82 -79.68
CA ASN A 3 29.31 -39.37 -79.59
C ASN A 3 28.27 -38.66 -80.46
N GLY A 4 27.37 -37.97 -79.74
CA GLY A 4 26.57 -36.84 -80.22
C GLY A 4 25.99 -36.11 -79.01
N ILE A 5 26.80 -35.23 -78.42
CA ILE A 5 26.52 -34.41 -77.24
C ILE A 5 25.32 -33.50 -77.51
N LEU A 6 24.27 -33.59 -76.69
CA LEU A 6 23.17 -32.62 -76.69
C LEU A 6 23.72 -31.29 -76.14
N GLY A 7 23.62 -30.24 -76.96
CA GLY A 7 24.03 -28.88 -76.62
C GLY A 7 23.28 -28.39 -75.39
N ILE A 8 24.04 -28.03 -74.35
CA ILE A 8 23.54 -27.23 -73.25
C ILE A 8 23.50 -25.80 -73.79
N ASP A 9 22.32 -25.34 -74.19
CA ASP A 9 22.11 -23.92 -74.51
C ASP A 9 22.53 -23.07 -73.31
N SER A 10 23.47 -22.16 -73.55
CA SER A 10 24.08 -21.31 -72.53
C SER A 10 23.01 -20.55 -71.73
N ILE A 11 22.96 -20.79 -70.43
CA ILE A 11 22.12 -20.03 -69.51
C ILE A 11 22.52 -18.54 -69.64
N PRO A 12 21.60 -17.60 -69.90
CA PRO A 12 21.93 -16.19 -70.01
C PRO A 12 22.60 -15.69 -68.73
N GLU A 13 23.70 -14.95 -68.85
CA GLU A 13 24.50 -14.44 -67.71
C GLU A 13 23.65 -13.62 -66.71
N TRP A 14 22.55 -13.03 -67.19
CA TRP A 14 21.58 -12.28 -66.38
C TRP A 14 20.76 -13.13 -65.40
N SER A 15 20.65 -14.44 -65.63
CA SER A 15 19.84 -15.34 -64.79
C SER A 15 20.37 -15.48 -63.35
N GLY A 16 21.69 -15.44 -63.17
CA GLY A 16 22.33 -15.46 -61.85
C GLY A 16 22.00 -14.21 -61.04
N TYR A 17 21.94 -13.04 -61.68
CA TYR A 17 21.57 -11.79 -61.03
C TYR A 17 20.11 -11.78 -60.59
N ILE A 18 19.20 -12.40 -61.36
CA ILE A 18 17.79 -12.54 -60.97
C ILE A 18 17.66 -13.44 -59.73
N ILE A 19 18.38 -14.56 -59.67
CA ILE A 19 18.36 -15.46 -58.52
C ILE A 19 18.94 -14.76 -57.28
N ILE A 20 20.06 -14.05 -57.41
CA ILE A 20 20.66 -13.28 -56.31
C ILE A 20 19.69 -12.19 -55.84
N PHE A 21 19.05 -11.45 -56.75
CA PHE A 21 18.07 -10.42 -56.41
C PHE A 21 16.85 -11.01 -55.70
N LEU A 22 16.34 -12.16 -56.13
CA LEU A 22 15.22 -12.84 -55.46
C LEU A 22 15.63 -13.33 -54.07
N ILE A 23 16.83 -13.89 -53.91
CA ILE A 23 17.33 -14.34 -52.60
C ILE A 23 17.54 -13.14 -51.66
N THR A 24 18.14 -12.04 -52.13
CA THR A 24 18.33 -10.85 -51.30
C THR A 24 17.03 -10.14 -50.98
N PHE A 25 16.07 -10.11 -51.92
CA PHE A 25 14.74 -9.56 -51.68
C PHE A 25 13.94 -10.40 -50.70
N ILE A 26 13.99 -11.73 -50.79
CA ILE A 26 13.36 -12.66 -49.84
C ILE A 26 14.01 -12.52 -48.45
N LEU A 27 15.34 -12.51 -48.37
CA LEU A 27 16.05 -12.30 -47.11
C LEU A 27 15.73 -10.92 -46.51
N PHE A 28 15.72 -9.86 -47.32
CA PHE A 28 15.32 -8.53 -46.89
C PHE A 28 13.88 -8.52 -46.38
N TYR A 29 12.96 -9.18 -47.08
CA TYR A 29 11.56 -9.29 -46.65
C TYR A 29 11.45 -10.01 -45.31
N TYR A 30 12.10 -11.16 -45.14
CA TYR A 30 12.05 -11.94 -43.89
C TYR A 30 12.77 -11.26 -42.71
N VAL A 31 13.86 -10.52 -42.95
CA VAL A 31 14.57 -9.76 -41.91
C VAL A 31 13.78 -8.52 -41.48
N ASN A 32 12.98 -7.95 -42.38
CA ASN A 32 12.15 -6.77 -42.10
C ASN A 32 10.68 -7.10 -41.83
N LEU A 33 10.34 -8.39 -41.66
CA LEU A 33 9.02 -8.75 -41.14
C LEU A 33 8.92 -8.21 -39.70
N PRO A 34 7.86 -7.44 -39.38
CA PRO A 34 7.62 -7.08 -38.01
C PRO A 34 7.46 -8.37 -37.18
N PRO A 35 8.04 -8.44 -35.98
CA PRO A 35 7.86 -9.60 -35.13
C PRO A 35 6.35 -9.86 -34.92
N PRO A 36 5.91 -11.13 -34.85
CA PRO A 36 4.52 -11.43 -34.56
C PRO A 36 4.14 -10.70 -33.27
N SER A 37 3.03 -9.96 -33.32
CA SER A 37 2.56 -9.18 -32.17
C SER A 37 2.39 -10.12 -30.97
N SER A 38 3.17 -9.90 -29.92
CA SER A 38 3.01 -10.62 -28.66
C SER A 38 1.55 -10.49 -28.20
N PRO A 39 0.92 -11.57 -27.69
CA PRO A 39 -0.37 -11.41 -27.02
C PRO A 39 -0.23 -10.38 -25.90
N PRO A 40 -1.25 -9.54 -25.66
CA PRO A 40 -1.21 -8.58 -24.57
C PRO A 40 -0.96 -9.33 -23.26
N PRO A 41 -0.16 -8.78 -22.34
CA PRO A 41 0.01 -9.38 -21.02
C PRO A 41 -1.36 -9.53 -20.34
N PRO A 42 -1.54 -10.55 -19.48
CA PRO A 42 -2.76 -10.67 -18.70
C PRO A 42 -3.02 -9.36 -17.93
N PRO A 43 -4.30 -8.98 -17.72
CA PRO A 43 -4.62 -7.80 -16.95
C PRO A 43 -3.96 -7.90 -15.58
N SER A 44 -3.20 -6.88 -15.20
CA SER A 44 -2.57 -6.80 -13.89
C SER A 44 -3.63 -6.91 -12.79
N PRO A 45 -3.34 -7.60 -11.68
CA PRO A 45 -4.26 -7.60 -10.53
C PRO A 45 -4.57 -6.14 -10.14
N PRO A 46 -5.80 -5.86 -9.65
CA PRO A 46 -6.16 -4.52 -9.23
C PRO A 46 -5.15 -4.04 -8.17
N PRO A 47 -4.75 -2.76 -8.20
CA PRO A 47 -3.83 -2.23 -7.21
C PRO A 47 -4.43 -2.44 -5.81
N PRO A 48 -3.60 -2.73 -4.79
CA PRO A 48 -4.08 -2.87 -3.43
C PRO A 48 -4.81 -1.59 -3.01
N PRO A 49 -5.87 -1.68 -2.19
CA PRO A 49 -6.58 -0.50 -1.73
C PRO A 49 -5.62 0.42 -0.98
N LEU A 50 -5.77 1.72 -1.19
CA LEU A 50 -5.01 2.75 -0.48
C LEU A 50 -5.21 2.57 1.04
N ARG A 51 -4.12 2.73 1.80
CA ARG A 51 -4.13 2.56 3.26
C ARG A 51 -3.81 3.86 3.97
N ILE A 52 -4.16 3.96 5.25
CA ILE A 52 -3.65 5.01 6.12
C ILE A 52 -2.46 4.44 6.89
N PHE A 53 -1.37 5.20 7.01
CA PHE A 53 -0.18 4.82 7.75
C PHE A 53 0.02 5.73 8.95
N THR A 54 0.43 5.16 10.08
CA THR A 54 1.07 5.91 11.17
C THR A 54 2.56 6.00 10.89
N LEU A 55 3.25 6.96 11.51
CA LEU A 55 4.72 7.04 11.46
C LEU A 55 5.37 5.74 11.97
N THR A 56 4.87 5.17 13.06
CA THR A 56 5.38 3.91 13.63
C THR A 56 5.24 2.75 12.66
N GLN A 57 4.14 2.67 11.90
CA GLN A 57 3.97 1.65 10.88
C GLN A 57 4.86 1.90 9.67
N LEU A 58 4.92 3.14 9.20
CA LEU A 58 5.72 3.53 8.04
C LEU A 58 7.20 3.16 8.23
N LYS A 59 7.74 3.31 9.45
CA LYS A 59 9.12 2.95 9.80
C LYS A 59 9.53 1.51 9.53
N ASN A 60 8.59 0.58 9.34
CA ASN A 60 8.93 -0.80 8.99
C ASN A 60 9.22 -0.99 7.50
N TYR A 61 8.78 -0.06 6.65
CA TYR A 61 8.84 -0.18 5.18
C TYR A 61 10.15 0.42 4.64
N THR A 62 11.26 -0.24 4.96
CA THR A 62 12.61 0.24 4.68
C THR A 62 13.39 -0.65 3.71
N GLY A 63 12.78 -1.70 3.17
CA GLY A 63 13.52 -2.71 2.40
C GLY A 63 14.26 -3.74 3.27
N GLN A 64 14.20 -3.62 4.60
CA GLN A 64 14.81 -4.60 5.51
C GLN A 64 14.01 -5.90 5.54
N LEU A 65 14.68 -7.01 5.89
CA LEU A 65 14.06 -8.33 5.99
C LEU A 65 12.91 -8.33 7.00
N ASN A 66 11.73 -8.76 6.56
CA ASN A 66 10.60 -9.04 7.44
C ASN A 66 10.77 -10.44 8.05
N PRO A 67 11.03 -10.56 9.38
CA PRO A 67 11.28 -11.85 10.01
C PRO A 67 10.05 -12.77 10.03
N LYS A 68 8.85 -12.24 9.80
CA LYS A 68 7.61 -13.03 9.77
C LYS A 68 7.35 -13.68 8.42
N LEU A 69 7.75 -13.02 7.34
CA LEU A 69 7.49 -13.46 5.97
C LEU A 69 8.74 -14.01 5.26
N ASN A 70 9.92 -13.81 5.86
CA ASN A 70 11.21 -14.19 5.28
C ASN A 70 11.45 -13.57 3.88
N GLU A 71 10.94 -12.35 3.70
CA GLU A 71 11.10 -11.52 2.51
C GLU A 71 11.33 -10.05 2.94
N PRO A 72 11.99 -9.20 2.13
CA PRO A 72 12.13 -7.78 2.42
C PRO A 72 10.77 -7.10 2.58
N TYR A 73 10.64 -6.19 3.54
CA TYR A 73 9.55 -5.21 3.49
C TYR A 73 9.64 -4.39 2.20
N PRO A 74 8.51 -3.96 1.62
CA PRO A 74 8.51 -2.90 0.62
C PRO A 74 9.21 -1.64 1.15
N ILE A 75 9.65 -0.76 0.26
CA ILE A 75 10.31 0.50 0.60
C ILE A 75 9.32 1.64 0.37
N TYR A 76 8.87 2.28 1.46
CA TYR A 76 7.89 3.37 1.38
C TYR A 76 8.51 4.68 1.86
N ILE A 77 8.13 5.78 1.22
CA ILE A 77 8.51 7.15 1.60
C ILE A 77 7.26 8.01 1.60
N SER A 78 7.09 8.84 2.62
CA SER A 78 6.03 9.84 2.64
C SER A 78 6.56 11.22 2.23
N VAL A 79 5.88 11.86 1.28
CA VAL A 79 6.14 13.25 0.88
C VAL A 79 4.82 14.00 0.91
N LEU A 80 4.74 15.05 1.74
CA LEU A 80 3.52 15.83 1.97
C LEU A 80 2.35 14.90 2.34
N ARG A 81 2.61 14.02 3.32
CA ARG A 81 1.66 12.99 3.81
C ARG A 81 1.16 11.99 2.76
N THR A 82 1.66 12.01 1.52
CA THR A 82 1.36 10.99 0.51
C THR A 82 2.43 9.92 0.57
N VAL A 83 2.03 8.67 0.77
CA VAL A 83 2.95 7.52 0.89
C VAL A 83 3.14 6.89 -0.49
N TYR A 84 4.37 6.97 -0.98
CA TYR A 84 4.81 6.41 -2.26
C TYR A 84 5.52 5.07 -2.04
N ASP A 85 5.24 4.12 -2.92
CA ASP A 85 6.01 2.89 -3.06
C ASP A 85 7.22 3.14 -3.95
N VAL A 86 8.40 3.15 -3.34
CA VAL A 86 9.69 3.35 -4.01
C VAL A 86 10.48 2.04 -4.11
N THR A 87 9.82 0.89 -3.92
CA THR A 87 10.44 -0.45 -3.98
C THR A 87 11.09 -0.75 -5.34
N SER A 88 10.67 -0.06 -6.41
CA SER A 88 11.27 -0.17 -7.74
C SER A 88 12.65 0.49 -7.87
N ALA A 89 13.10 1.24 -6.85
CA ALA A 89 14.38 1.95 -6.84
C ALA A 89 15.23 1.59 -5.59
N PRO A 90 15.49 0.29 -5.32
CA PRO A 90 16.23 -0.14 -4.13
C PRO A 90 17.69 0.32 -4.13
N GLU A 91 18.29 0.61 -5.28
CA GLU A 91 19.62 1.19 -5.40
C GLU A 91 19.73 2.59 -4.78
N HIS A 92 18.60 3.28 -4.63
CA HIS A 92 18.51 4.60 -4.01
C HIS A 92 18.04 4.51 -2.57
N TYR A 93 16.92 3.83 -2.33
CA TYR A 93 16.19 3.86 -1.06
C TYR A 93 16.25 2.55 -0.27
N GLY A 94 16.80 1.48 -0.85
CA GLY A 94 17.00 0.22 -0.13
C GLY A 94 18.03 0.35 0.98
N PRO A 95 18.20 -0.68 1.83
CA PRO A 95 19.10 -0.63 2.99
C PRO A 95 20.54 -0.22 2.66
N ASP A 96 21.03 -0.56 1.46
CA ASP A 96 22.38 -0.25 0.99
C ASP A 96 22.44 1.00 0.07
N GLY A 97 21.30 1.68 -0.13
CA GLY A 97 21.18 2.83 -1.01
C GLY A 97 21.64 4.14 -0.37
N GLY A 98 22.11 5.08 -1.18
CA GLY A 98 22.61 6.38 -0.70
C GLY A 98 21.55 7.28 -0.05
N TYR A 99 20.27 6.97 -0.22
CA TYR A 99 19.12 7.68 0.36
C TYR A 99 18.30 6.79 1.29
N ALA A 100 18.88 5.70 1.82
CA ALA A 100 18.21 4.77 2.72
C ALA A 100 17.58 5.43 3.95
N MET A 101 18.15 6.54 4.46
CA MET A 101 17.63 7.26 5.63
C MET A 101 16.20 7.82 5.41
N PHE A 102 15.80 8.03 4.16
CA PHE A 102 14.47 8.52 3.84
C PHE A 102 13.38 7.44 3.93
N SER A 103 13.77 6.17 3.78
CA SER A 103 12.85 5.05 3.77
C SER A 103 12.17 4.89 5.13
N GLY A 104 10.86 4.68 5.11
CA GLY A 104 10.03 4.58 6.30
C GLY A 104 9.74 5.91 7.00
N ASN A 105 10.05 7.06 6.39
CA ASN A 105 9.86 8.39 6.99
C ASN A 105 8.97 9.31 6.14
N GLU A 106 8.41 10.33 6.79
CA GLU A 106 7.98 11.57 6.12
C GLU A 106 9.20 12.46 5.91
N ILE A 107 9.43 12.88 4.67
CA ILE A 107 10.61 13.66 4.30
C ILE A 107 10.26 14.97 3.55
N GLY A 108 9.00 15.37 3.50
CA GLY A 108 8.55 16.53 2.73
C GLY A 108 9.25 17.81 3.15
N VAL A 109 9.36 18.08 4.46
CA VAL A 109 10.10 19.25 4.97
C VAL A 109 11.60 19.16 4.65
N ALA A 110 12.19 17.95 4.72
CA ALA A 110 13.59 17.74 4.39
C ALA A 110 13.90 17.98 2.90
N LEU A 111 13.03 17.50 2.01
CA LEU A 111 13.11 17.75 0.58
C LEU A 111 12.92 19.23 0.24
N ALA A 112 11.96 19.91 0.89
CA ALA A 112 11.73 21.34 0.74
C ALA A 112 12.98 22.16 1.09
N LYS A 113 13.70 21.75 2.14
CA LYS A 113 14.92 22.40 2.64
C LYS A 113 16.21 21.87 2.02
N MET A 114 16.13 20.93 1.07
CA MET A 114 17.27 20.25 0.45
C MET A 114 18.28 19.71 1.49
N SER A 115 17.77 19.10 2.56
CA SER A 115 18.56 18.70 3.73
C SER A 115 18.47 17.20 4.00
N PHE A 116 19.59 16.63 4.48
CA PHE A 116 19.68 15.26 4.98
C PHE A 116 19.64 15.18 6.51
N ASP A 117 19.32 16.29 7.18
CA ASP A 117 19.16 16.31 8.63
C ASP A 117 17.94 15.47 9.05
N GLU A 118 18.17 14.34 9.70
CA GLU A 118 17.12 13.46 10.19
C GLU A 118 16.23 14.15 11.24
N GLY A 119 16.72 15.22 11.90
CA GLY A 119 15.97 15.99 12.90
C GLY A 119 14.74 16.69 12.34
N ILE A 120 14.66 16.90 11.03
CA ILE A 120 13.50 17.49 10.35
C ILE A 120 12.63 16.45 9.62
N PHE A 121 12.97 15.16 9.70
CA PHE A 121 12.11 14.09 9.21
C PHE A 121 10.90 13.93 10.13
N ASN A 122 9.80 13.42 9.58
CA ASN A 122 8.57 13.18 10.34
C ASN A 122 7.97 14.44 10.97
N THR A 123 8.30 15.62 10.42
CA THR A 123 7.72 16.91 10.78
C THR A 123 6.67 17.31 9.75
N PHE A 124 5.67 18.11 10.18
CA PHE A 124 4.54 18.51 9.33
C PHE A 124 4.41 20.03 9.20
N ASP A 125 5.47 20.77 9.49
CA ASP A 125 5.49 22.24 9.41
C ASP A 125 5.67 22.73 7.95
N PHE A 126 4.68 22.41 7.11
CA PHE A 126 4.65 22.85 5.71
C PHE A 126 4.26 24.33 5.59
N GLU A 127 3.54 24.87 6.59
CA GLU A 127 3.15 26.27 6.63
C GLU A 127 4.33 27.19 6.92
N GLY A 128 5.28 26.74 7.76
CA GLY A 128 6.52 27.44 8.07
C GLY A 128 7.54 27.51 6.93
N LEU A 129 7.29 26.83 5.80
CA LEU A 129 8.16 26.88 4.62
C LEU A 129 8.06 28.24 3.91
N ASN A 130 9.20 28.78 3.52
CA ASN A 130 9.25 29.97 2.67
C ASN A 130 8.89 29.65 1.21
N PHE A 131 8.74 30.68 0.37
CA PHE A 131 8.33 30.50 -1.03
C PHE A 131 9.27 29.57 -1.82
N GLY A 132 10.59 29.72 -1.69
CA GLY A 132 11.55 28.88 -2.41
C GLY A 132 11.56 27.44 -1.94
N GLU A 133 11.35 27.21 -0.64
CA GLU A 133 11.21 25.86 -0.06
C GLU A 133 9.91 25.19 -0.54
N LYS A 134 8.81 25.94 -0.65
CA LYS A 134 7.53 25.43 -1.20
C LYS A 134 7.64 25.04 -2.67
N GLU A 135 8.32 25.86 -3.48
CA GLU A 135 8.61 25.51 -4.88
C GLU A 135 9.48 24.26 -4.97
N SER A 136 10.54 24.18 -4.16
CA SER A 136 11.41 23.00 -4.09
C SER A 136 10.63 21.73 -3.73
N LEU A 137 9.74 21.81 -2.73
CA LEU A 137 8.86 20.70 -2.37
C LEU A 137 7.95 20.28 -3.53
N ASN A 138 7.36 21.25 -4.22
CA ASN A 138 6.50 20.99 -5.36
C ASN A 138 7.26 20.29 -6.50
N GLU A 139 8.49 20.71 -6.80
CA GLU A 139 9.35 20.04 -7.78
C GLU A 139 9.63 18.58 -7.40
N TRP A 140 9.89 18.30 -6.12
CA TRP A 140 10.06 16.94 -5.63
C TRP A 140 8.78 16.10 -5.73
N ILE A 141 7.61 16.67 -5.44
CA ILE A 141 6.33 15.98 -5.60
C ILE A 141 6.12 15.59 -7.07
N ILE A 142 6.36 16.51 -8.01
CA ILE A 142 6.29 16.24 -9.45
C ILE A 142 7.32 15.16 -9.82
N LYS A 143 8.53 15.20 -9.26
CA LYS A 143 9.55 14.16 -9.47
C LYS A 143 9.09 12.77 -9.05
N PHE A 144 8.51 12.64 -7.86
CA PHE A 144 8.00 11.37 -7.35
C PHE A 144 6.81 10.87 -8.16
N ARG A 145 5.82 11.74 -8.42
CA ARG A 145 4.55 11.38 -9.06
C ARG A 145 4.63 11.26 -10.58
N ASP A 146 5.26 12.22 -11.25
CA ASP A 146 5.16 12.36 -12.71
C ASP A 146 6.41 11.84 -13.42
N TYR A 147 7.61 12.16 -12.91
CA TYR A 147 8.86 11.75 -13.57
C TYR A 147 9.26 10.31 -13.22
N LYS A 148 9.14 9.93 -11.94
CA LYS A 148 9.45 8.57 -11.47
C LYS A 148 8.22 7.66 -11.45
N SER A 149 7.02 8.24 -11.39
CA SER A 149 5.75 7.52 -11.36
C SER A 149 5.68 6.46 -10.26
N TYR A 150 6.19 6.80 -9.07
CA TYR A 150 6.07 5.91 -7.92
C TYR A 150 4.58 5.73 -7.55
N PRO A 151 4.09 4.49 -7.39
CA PRO A 151 2.70 4.25 -7.00
C PRO A 151 2.38 4.88 -5.64
N VAL A 152 1.22 5.50 -5.52
CA VAL A 152 0.69 5.92 -4.22
C VAL A 152 0.04 4.69 -3.56
N VAL A 153 0.50 4.34 -2.37
CA VAL A 153 -0.03 3.20 -1.59
C VAL A 153 -0.86 3.66 -0.39
N GLY A 154 -0.87 4.95 -0.09
CA GLY A 154 -1.68 5.48 0.99
C GLY A 154 -1.30 6.88 1.43
N TYR A 155 -1.77 7.22 2.63
CA TYR A 155 -1.55 8.52 3.23
C TYR A 155 -1.08 8.38 4.67
N LEU A 156 -0.22 9.28 5.10
CA LEU A 156 0.28 9.37 6.47
C LEU A 156 -0.67 10.23 7.30
N LYS A 157 -1.10 9.71 8.45
CA LYS A 157 -1.92 10.46 9.42
C LYS A 157 -1.15 10.60 10.72
N ASP A 158 -0.99 11.85 11.15
CA ASP A 158 -0.44 12.13 12.48
C ASP A 158 -1.50 11.80 13.54
N LEU A 159 -1.08 11.06 14.56
CA LEU A 159 -1.92 10.68 15.70
C LEU A 159 -1.77 11.62 16.89
N SER A 160 -0.89 12.63 16.81
CA SER A 160 -0.68 13.61 17.88
C SER A 160 -1.97 14.37 18.24
N GLU A 161 -2.86 14.58 17.26
CA GLU A 161 -4.14 15.27 17.41
C GLU A 161 -5.29 14.34 17.83
N VAL A 162 -5.05 13.02 17.93
CA VAL A 162 -6.09 12.07 18.28
C VAL A 162 -6.30 12.04 19.79
N ASP A 163 -7.43 12.57 20.24
CA ASP A 163 -7.93 12.36 21.58
C ASP A 163 -8.34 10.87 21.76
N ARG A 164 -7.57 10.15 22.56
CA ARG A 164 -7.76 8.72 22.83
C ARG A 164 -8.77 8.46 23.94
N ASP A 165 -9.11 9.48 24.73
CA ASP A 165 -10.05 9.39 25.83
C ASP A 165 -11.44 9.90 25.46
N ARG A 166 -11.60 10.53 24.28
CA ARG A 166 -12.92 10.89 23.77
C ARG A 166 -13.83 9.67 23.75
N VAL A 167 -15.04 9.85 24.26
CA VAL A 167 -16.08 8.82 24.22
C VAL A 167 -16.84 8.97 22.90
N LEU A 168 -16.89 7.91 22.09
CA LEU A 168 -17.71 7.87 20.89
C LEU A 168 -18.95 7.02 21.12
N THR A 169 -20.10 7.55 20.71
CA THR A 169 -21.37 6.81 20.74
C THR A 169 -21.45 5.85 19.55
N SER A 170 -22.39 4.90 19.61
CA SER A 170 -22.68 4.03 18.46
C SER A 170 -23.09 4.82 17.21
N GLU A 171 -23.70 6.00 17.38
CA GLU A 171 -24.08 6.87 16.26
C GLU A 171 -22.87 7.60 15.65
N ASP A 172 -21.89 7.94 16.48
CA ASP A 172 -20.63 8.49 15.99
C ASP A 172 -19.79 7.45 15.26
N LEU A 173 -19.75 6.22 15.77
CA LEU A 173 -19.00 5.13 15.17
C LEU A 173 -19.46 4.78 13.75
N LYS A 174 -20.78 4.83 13.47
CA LYS A 174 -21.33 4.54 12.13
C LYS A 174 -20.70 5.38 11.01
N LYS A 175 -20.25 6.60 11.32
CA LYS A 175 -19.60 7.52 10.38
C LYS A 175 -18.22 7.01 9.91
N PHE A 176 -17.68 6.01 10.59
CA PHE A 176 -16.35 5.43 10.38
C PHE A 176 -16.45 3.94 9.99
N ASN A 177 -17.29 3.62 9.02
CA ASN A 177 -17.49 2.26 8.49
C ASN A 177 -16.63 1.94 7.25
N GLY A 178 -15.82 2.89 6.78
CA GLY A 178 -14.99 2.74 5.59
C GLY A 178 -15.73 2.82 4.25
N GLU A 179 -17.03 3.13 4.23
CA GLU A 179 -17.75 3.38 2.98
C GLU A 179 -17.37 4.75 2.41
N ASN A 180 -17.13 4.77 1.10
CA ASN A 180 -16.80 5.96 0.33
C ASN A 180 -17.95 6.29 -0.62
N ASP A 181 -18.81 7.24 -0.25
CA ASP A 181 -19.93 7.65 -1.11
C ASP A 181 -19.45 8.30 -2.43
N ASN A 182 -18.22 8.83 -2.49
CA ASN A 182 -17.72 9.68 -3.57
C ASN A 182 -16.37 9.27 -4.19
N GLY A 183 -15.76 8.13 -3.80
CA GLY A 183 -14.51 7.63 -4.42
C GLY A 183 -13.19 8.35 -4.03
N ASP A 184 -13.26 9.52 -3.40
CA ASP A 184 -12.07 10.31 -3.06
C ASP A 184 -11.63 10.10 -1.60
N GLY A 185 -10.58 9.29 -1.41
CA GLY A 185 -9.86 9.14 -0.13
C GLY A 185 -10.18 7.88 0.68
N VAL A 186 -9.28 7.48 1.58
CA VAL A 186 -9.52 6.34 2.49
C VAL A 186 -10.33 6.83 3.69
N LYS A 187 -11.63 6.51 3.76
CA LYS A 187 -12.44 6.77 4.96
C LYS A 187 -11.99 5.91 6.12
N SER A 188 -12.03 6.48 7.32
CA SER A 188 -11.58 5.76 8.50
C SER A 188 -12.54 4.62 8.87
N ILE A 189 -11.98 3.49 9.28
CA ILE A 189 -12.69 2.30 9.75
C ILE A 189 -12.43 2.15 11.25
N TYR A 190 -13.43 2.42 12.08
CA TYR A 190 -13.31 2.25 13.52
C TYR A 190 -14.02 0.98 13.98
N VAL A 191 -13.39 0.26 14.90
CA VAL A 191 -13.95 -0.95 15.51
C VAL A 191 -13.79 -0.85 17.02
N GLY A 192 -14.90 -0.92 17.76
CA GLY A 192 -14.90 -1.01 19.21
C GLY A 192 -14.62 -2.43 19.69
N CYS A 193 -13.76 -2.58 20.69
CA CYS A 193 -13.43 -3.87 21.30
C CYS A 193 -13.10 -3.66 22.79
N GLY A 194 -14.05 -4.01 23.66
CA GLY A 194 -13.99 -3.68 25.08
C GLY A 194 -14.22 -2.18 25.29
N THR A 195 -13.42 -1.55 26.14
CA THR A 195 -13.47 -0.10 26.38
C THR A 195 -12.90 0.75 25.25
N TYR A 196 -12.13 0.17 24.33
CA TYR A 196 -11.34 0.94 23.37
C TYR A 196 -11.90 0.87 21.96
N ILE A 197 -11.69 1.96 21.22
CA ILE A 197 -12.00 2.06 19.81
C ILE A 197 -10.69 2.10 19.04
N TYR A 198 -10.53 1.17 18.11
CA TYR A 198 -9.34 1.03 17.29
C TYR A 198 -9.60 1.52 15.88
N ASP A 199 -8.64 2.25 15.31
CA ASP A 199 -8.68 2.66 13.90
C ASP A 199 -8.03 1.57 13.05
N CYS A 200 -8.89 0.75 12.45
CA CYS A 200 -8.51 -0.34 11.57
C CYS A 200 -8.21 0.12 10.13
N SER A 201 -8.25 1.42 9.82
CA SER A 201 -7.77 1.93 8.52
C SER A 201 -6.27 1.69 8.34
N PHE A 202 -5.56 1.55 9.47
CA PHE A 202 -4.12 1.35 9.56
C PHE A 202 -3.74 -0.11 9.35
N GLY A 203 -4.06 -0.67 8.18
CA GLY A 203 -3.73 -2.03 7.77
C GLY A 203 -4.84 -3.07 7.97
N GLY A 204 -6.03 -2.65 8.40
CA GLY A 204 -7.21 -3.51 8.55
C GLY A 204 -8.24 -3.39 7.42
N VAL A 205 -7.99 -2.55 6.39
CA VAL A 205 -8.93 -2.30 5.29
C VAL A 205 -9.35 -3.58 4.57
N GLU A 206 -8.44 -4.53 4.36
CA GLU A 206 -8.73 -5.83 3.74
C GLU A 206 -9.67 -6.73 4.57
N PHE A 207 -9.77 -6.48 5.88
CA PHE A 207 -10.60 -7.23 6.80
C PHE A 207 -11.95 -6.55 7.07
N TYR A 208 -11.89 -5.24 7.37
CA TYR A 208 -13.01 -4.47 7.88
C TYR A 208 -13.56 -3.46 6.87
N GLY A 209 -12.84 -3.17 5.78
CA GLY A 209 -13.34 -2.30 4.72
C GLY A 209 -14.45 -2.97 3.89
N PRO A 210 -15.14 -2.20 3.03
CA PRO A 210 -16.22 -2.73 2.19
C PRO A 210 -15.81 -3.99 1.42
N GLY A 211 -16.58 -5.07 1.55
CA GLY A 211 -16.30 -6.38 0.94
C GLY A 211 -15.32 -7.28 1.72
N GLY A 212 -14.76 -6.80 2.83
CA GLY A 212 -13.92 -7.60 3.72
C GLY A 212 -14.72 -8.60 4.58
N PRO A 213 -14.10 -9.71 5.03
CA PRO A 213 -14.79 -10.78 5.77
C PRO A 213 -15.33 -10.35 7.14
N TYR A 214 -14.81 -9.26 7.71
CA TYR A 214 -15.22 -8.71 9.01
C TYR A 214 -15.80 -7.30 8.89
N ASN A 215 -16.25 -6.90 7.69
CA ASN A 215 -16.84 -5.59 7.43
C ASN A 215 -18.06 -5.29 8.32
N ASN A 216 -18.78 -6.32 8.80
CA ASN A 216 -19.90 -6.15 9.73
C ASN A 216 -19.54 -5.43 11.04
N PHE A 217 -18.25 -5.39 11.42
CA PHE A 217 -17.77 -4.68 12.61
C PHE A 217 -17.39 -3.21 12.36
N ALA A 218 -17.26 -2.81 11.10
CA ALA A 218 -16.85 -1.47 10.74
C ALA A 218 -17.89 -0.43 11.21
N GLY A 219 -17.41 0.58 11.92
CA GLY A 219 -18.23 1.64 12.49
C GLY A 219 -19.15 1.17 13.62
N LYS A 220 -18.78 0.10 14.34
CA LYS A 220 -19.58 -0.45 15.44
C LYS A 220 -18.73 -0.75 16.68
N ASP A 221 -19.42 -0.80 17.81
CA ASP A 221 -18.91 -1.48 18.99
C ASP A 221 -19.09 -3.00 18.81
N ALA A 222 -18.00 -3.68 18.44
CA ALA A 222 -18.00 -5.10 18.14
C ALA A 222 -17.68 -5.96 19.37
N THR A 223 -17.66 -5.38 20.57
CA THR A 223 -17.26 -6.04 21.83
C THR A 223 -17.93 -7.40 22.03
N TRP A 224 -19.26 -7.45 21.98
CA TRP A 224 -20.01 -8.69 22.20
C TRP A 224 -19.85 -9.70 21.07
N ALA A 225 -19.89 -9.22 19.82
CA ALA A 225 -19.70 -10.05 18.64
C ALA A 225 -18.32 -10.74 18.63
N LEU A 226 -17.27 -10.02 19.01
CA LEU A 226 -15.91 -10.54 19.13
C LEU A 226 -15.79 -11.53 20.30
N ALA A 227 -16.33 -11.18 21.48
CA ALA A 227 -16.31 -12.03 22.67
C ALA A 227 -17.00 -13.39 22.42
N ARG A 228 -18.12 -13.40 21.69
CA ARG A 228 -18.91 -14.61 21.39
C ARG A 228 -18.53 -15.28 20.07
N MET A 229 -17.63 -14.67 19.30
CA MET A 229 -17.26 -15.09 17.94
C MET A 229 -18.47 -15.23 17.00
N LYS A 230 -19.41 -14.29 17.08
CA LYS A 230 -20.64 -14.26 16.29
C LYS A 230 -20.76 -12.91 15.59
N ILE A 231 -20.53 -12.90 14.29
CA ILE A 231 -20.44 -11.67 13.49
C ILE A 231 -21.71 -10.81 13.56
N ASP A 232 -22.88 -11.43 13.72
CA ASP A 232 -24.18 -10.76 13.76
C ASP A 232 -24.76 -10.58 15.17
N ASP A 233 -23.96 -10.78 16.23
CA ASP A 233 -24.43 -10.60 17.60
C ASP A 233 -24.53 -9.11 17.96
N THR A 234 -25.77 -8.63 18.06
CA THR A 234 -26.10 -7.26 18.48
C THR A 234 -26.46 -7.14 19.95
N SER A 235 -26.28 -8.21 20.75
CA SER A 235 -26.71 -8.20 22.14
C SER A 235 -25.74 -7.42 23.03
N VAL A 236 -26.31 -6.65 23.96
CA VAL A 236 -25.58 -5.89 24.98
C VAL A 236 -25.91 -6.54 26.32
N LYS A 237 -25.13 -7.55 26.70
CA LYS A 237 -25.33 -8.34 27.93
C LYS A 237 -24.00 -8.64 28.61
N ASP A 238 -24.07 -8.99 29.88
CA ASP A 238 -22.92 -9.46 30.64
C ASP A 238 -22.23 -10.63 29.92
N LEU A 239 -20.90 -10.61 30.00
CA LEU A 239 -20.04 -11.63 29.43
C LEU A 239 -19.60 -12.58 30.54
N ASP A 240 -19.57 -13.87 30.24
CA ASP A 240 -18.97 -14.85 31.16
C ASP A 240 -17.43 -14.78 31.15
N GLU A 241 -16.77 -15.47 32.09
CA GLU A 241 -15.30 -15.45 32.19
C GLU A 241 -14.59 -15.93 30.93
N LYS A 242 -15.18 -16.88 30.19
CA LYS A 242 -14.61 -17.40 28.95
C LYS A 242 -14.75 -16.38 27.83
N GLU A 243 -15.90 -15.74 27.71
CA GLU A 243 -16.16 -14.66 26.75
C GLU A 243 -15.25 -13.45 27.02
N LEU A 244 -15.04 -13.08 28.28
CA LEU A 244 -14.10 -12.03 28.68
C LEU A 244 -12.66 -12.35 28.27
N LYS A 245 -12.23 -13.61 28.42
CA LYS A 245 -10.90 -14.05 27.98
C LYS A 245 -10.74 -13.95 26.46
N VAL A 246 -11.76 -14.36 25.70
CA VAL A 246 -11.76 -14.23 24.23
C VAL A 246 -11.66 -12.75 23.83
N LEU A 247 -12.40 -11.87 24.50
CA LEU A 247 -12.35 -10.42 24.26
C LEU A 247 -10.95 -9.85 24.55
N ALA A 248 -10.30 -10.29 25.63
CA ALA A 248 -8.93 -9.89 25.96
C ALA A 248 -7.91 -10.34 24.89
N ASP A 249 -8.06 -11.55 24.35
CA ASP A 249 -7.22 -12.05 23.25
C ASP A 249 -7.42 -11.24 21.95
N TRP A 250 -8.65 -10.80 21.67
CA TRP A 250 -8.95 -9.88 20.56
C TRP A 250 -8.29 -8.51 20.76
N ARG A 251 -8.39 -7.92 21.95
CA ARG A 251 -7.68 -6.67 22.27
C ARG A 251 -6.18 -6.80 22.06
N LYS A 252 -5.57 -7.87 22.56
CA LYS A 252 -4.14 -8.15 22.32
C LYS A 252 -3.82 -8.30 20.83
N THR A 253 -4.72 -8.90 20.07
CA THR A 253 -4.55 -9.01 18.61
C THR A 253 -4.58 -7.64 17.95
N PHE A 254 -5.50 -6.76 18.34
CA PHE A 254 -5.63 -5.42 17.76
C PHE A 254 -4.43 -4.54 18.11
N GLU A 255 -4.03 -4.54 19.38
CA GLU A 255 -2.94 -3.71 19.90
C GLU A 255 -1.54 -4.22 19.51
N VAL A 256 -1.27 -5.50 19.72
CA VAL A 256 0.10 -6.05 19.62
C VAL A 256 0.34 -6.69 18.27
N LYS A 257 -0.59 -7.51 17.78
CA LYS A 257 -0.37 -8.26 16.53
C LYS A 257 -0.58 -7.39 15.30
N LYS A 258 -1.61 -6.55 15.33
CA LYS A 258 -2.01 -5.68 14.22
C LYS A 258 -1.52 -4.23 14.40
N GLY A 259 -1.37 -3.76 15.63
CA GLY A 259 -0.87 -2.40 15.89
C GLY A 259 -1.85 -1.31 15.50
N TYR A 260 -3.15 -1.56 15.61
CA TYR A 260 -4.16 -0.54 15.32
C TYR A 260 -4.14 0.52 16.42
N PRO A 261 -4.08 1.81 16.07
CA PRO A 261 -4.06 2.87 17.06
C PRO A 261 -5.43 3.02 17.74
N ILE A 262 -5.40 3.36 19.02
CA ILE A 262 -6.61 3.70 19.79
C ILE A 262 -7.00 5.14 19.49
N VAL A 263 -8.27 5.35 19.16
CA VAL A 263 -8.82 6.66 18.74
C VAL A 263 -9.98 7.14 19.59
N GLY A 264 -10.22 6.48 20.72
CA GLY A 264 -11.29 6.82 21.65
C GLY A 264 -11.70 5.65 22.52
N ARG A 265 -12.74 5.88 23.31
CA ARG A 265 -13.40 4.91 24.17
C ARG A 265 -14.86 4.70 23.75
N THR A 266 -15.33 3.47 23.91
CA THR A 266 -16.75 3.14 23.77
C THR A 266 -17.53 3.67 24.97
N GLY A 267 -18.73 4.21 24.77
CA GLY A 267 -19.57 4.73 25.86
C GLY A 267 -20.01 3.68 26.90
N ASN A 268 -20.16 2.42 26.50
CA ASN A 268 -20.60 1.30 27.36
C ASN A 268 -19.53 0.19 27.44
N GLY A 269 -18.26 0.58 27.37
CA GLY A 269 -17.14 -0.33 27.22
C GLY A 269 -16.90 -1.23 28.42
N ILE A 270 -16.73 -2.53 28.17
CA ILE A 270 -16.31 -3.48 29.19
C ILE A 270 -14.79 -3.38 29.37
N ASP A 271 -14.36 -2.98 30.56
CA ASP A 271 -12.96 -3.04 30.94
C ASP A 271 -12.59 -4.48 31.32
N VAL A 272 -11.88 -5.14 30.40
CA VAL A 272 -11.44 -6.53 30.59
C VAL A 272 -10.29 -6.65 31.60
N ASP A 273 -9.57 -5.55 31.87
CA ASP A 273 -8.39 -5.53 32.74
C ASP A 273 -8.73 -5.23 34.20
N LEU A 274 -9.96 -4.77 34.49
CA LEU A 274 -10.46 -4.67 35.86
C LEU A 274 -10.65 -6.07 36.48
N PRO A 275 -10.31 -6.27 37.76
CA PRO A 275 -10.58 -7.52 38.43
C PRO A 275 -12.10 -7.70 38.66
N PRO A 276 -12.61 -8.96 38.74
CA PRO A 276 -14.06 -9.25 38.73
C PRO A 276 -14.87 -8.58 39.84
N ASP A 277 -14.22 -8.22 40.95
CA ASP A 277 -14.80 -7.53 42.11
C ASP A 277 -15.01 -6.02 41.89
N LYS A 278 -14.51 -5.47 40.78
CA LYS A 278 -14.58 -4.03 40.44
C LYS A 278 -15.22 -3.77 39.07
N LYS A 279 -15.82 -4.78 38.45
CA LYS A 279 -16.59 -4.65 37.20
C LYS A 279 -18.05 -4.31 37.48
#